data_AF-A0A5N9G7F5-F1
#
_entry.id   AF-A0A5N9G7F5-F1
#
_cell.length_a   1.000
_cell.length_b   1.000
_cell.length_c   1.000
_cell.angle_alpha   90.00
_cell.angle_beta   90.00
_cell.angle_gamma   90.00
#
_symmetry.space_group_name_H-M   'P 1'
#
loop_
_entity.id
_entity.type
_entity.pdbx_description
1 polymer ?
#
loop_
_entity_poly.entity_id
_entity_poly.type
_entity_poly.pdbx_seq_one_letter_code
_entity_poly.pdbx_strand_id
1 'polypeptide(L)'
;MDIAGEESISLDPTAARGSLPKDMRCKHCESARLYRHGFTATGVRRYKCRDCGLTFIGADALPRMRIPIVIVGAAVSMFYEGLSLNAIRRQLNRIYEFRPSDSTVYDWALRFTRTSLDVTRDLAPQVGGAWIAHETEMQIGERTVWVWDVFDEETRYLLASKLSTMRCSGDIQRWMNLAIQRAGRTPEQIMADNMARRLDAIEWAGDSHAEHTPDPSFSVAQSTLATESIRQTLTSRKRVMRGMANMAAAELVVGGWQVHYNCLRPHEALDGATPAAAAGATTTFKNWTDIVRRDAEAGPTPI
;
A
#
# COMPACT_ATOMS: atom_id res chain seq x y z
N MET A 1 4.43 33.73 -42.94
CA MET A 1 4.16 32.32 -42.60
C MET A 1 3.05 32.37 -41.58
N ASP A 2 1.82 32.35 -42.08
CA ASP A 2 0.60 32.59 -41.32
C ASP A 2 0.31 31.43 -40.37
N ILE A 3 0.08 31.73 -39.09
CA ILE A 3 -0.43 30.76 -38.12
C ILE A 3 -1.92 31.07 -37.96
N ALA A 4 -2.74 30.27 -38.64
CA ALA A 4 -4.19 30.32 -38.57
C ALA A 4 -4.70 29.64 -37.29
N GLY A 5 -5.73 30.25 -36.68
CA GLY A 5 -6.83 29.54 -36.01
C GLY A 5 -6.71 29.28 -34.50
N GLU A 6 -7.02 30.27 -33.68
CA GLU A 6 -7.49 30.04 -32.30
C GLU A 6 -8.93 29.53 -32.34
N GLU A 7 -9.14 28.22 -32.22
CA GLU A 7 -10.44 27.67 -31.84
C GLU A 7 -10.62 27.76 -30.32
N SER A 8 -11.49 28.67 -29.91
CA SER A 8 -11.97 28.78 -28.53
C SER A 8 -12.74 27.51 -28.13
N ILE A 9 -12.15 26.67 -27.28
CA ILE A 9 -12.84 25.53 -26.66
C ILE A 9 -13.85 26.07 -25.65
N SER A 10 -15.12 26.19 -26.07
CA SER A 10 -16.23 26.47 -25.17
C SER A 10 -16.44 25.24 -24.27
N LEU A 11 -16.01 25.34 -23.00
CA LEU A 11 -16.29 24.35 -21.97
C LEU A 11 -17.75 24.48 -21.55
N ASP A 12 -18.60 23.60 -22.06
CA ASP A 12 -19.98 23.43 -21.62
C ASP A 12 -20.03 23.06 -20.12
N PRO A 13 -20.59 23.90 -19.23
CA PRO A 13 -20.66 23.65 -17.79
C PRO A 13 -21.56 22.45 -17.40
N THR A 14 -22.29 21.87 -18.36
CA THR A 14 -23.24 20.78 -18.13
C THR A 14 -22.59 19.39 -18.10
N ALA A 15 -21.31 19.27 -18.46
CA ALA A 15 -20.56 18.01 -18.56
C ALA A 15 -20.20 17.37 -17.20
N ALA A 16 -20.45 18.03 -16.07
CA ALA A 16 -20.16 17.51 -14.72
C ALA A 16 -21.20 16.51 -14.17
N ARG A 17 -22.04 15.90 -15.03
CA ARG A 17 -22.84 14.72 -14.69
C ARG A 17 -22.15 13.52 -15.30
N GLY A 18 -21.20 12.92 -14.56
CA GLY A 18 -20.33 11.86 -15.06
C GLY A 18 -21.08 10.82 -15.93
N SER A 19 -20.50 10.43 -17.05
CA SER A 19 -21.09 9.42 -17.93
C SER A 19 -21.17 8.05 -17.23
N LEU A 20 -22.08 7.19 -17.69
CA LEU A 20 -22.02 5.75 -17.35
C LEU A 20 -20.64 5.20 -17.76
N PRO A 21 -20.03 4.26 -17.00
CA PRO A 21 -18.84 3.57 -17.49
C PRO A 21 -19.15 2.95 -18.85
N LYS A 22 -18.32 3.25 -19.87
CA LYS A 22 -18.60 2.94 -21.29
C LYS A 22 -18.93 1.46 -21.54
N ASP A 23 -18.43 0.56 -20.70
CA ASP A 23 -18.55 -0.89 -20.89
C ASP A 23 -19.53 -1.56 -19.92
N MET A 24 -20.29 -0.78 -19.15
CA MET A 24 -21.18 -1.33 -18.14
C MET A 24 -22.42 -1.98 -18.77
N ARG A 25 -22.57 -3.29 -18.56
CA ARG A 25 -23.72 -4.08 -19.03
C ARG A 25 -24.64 -4.53 -17.89
N CYS A 26 -25.89 -4.82 -18.23
CA CYS A 26 -26.83 -5.41 -17.29
C CYS A 26 -26.35 -6.80 -16.87
N LYS A 27 -26.13 -7.02 -15.57
CA LYS A 27 -25.73 -8.35 -15.04
C LYS A 27 -26.79 -9.46 -15.20
N HIS A 28 -27.99 -9.12 -15.67
CA HIS A 28 -29.11 -10.05 -15.83
C HIS A 28 -29.43 -10.37 -17.30
N CYS A 29 -29.11 -9.47 -18.23
CA CYS A 29 -29.47 -9.62 -19.65
C CYS A 29 -28.46 -9.00 -20.62
N GLU A 30 -27.31 -8.57 -20.13
CA GLU A 30 -26.16 -8.02 -20.89
C GLU A 30 -26.42 -6.76 -21.73
N SER A 31 -27.63 -6.22 -21.66
CA SER A 31 -27.99 -4.96 -22.30
C SER A 31 -27.12 -3.80 -21.83
N ALA A 32 -26.72 -2.96 -22.78
CA ALA A 32 -26.04 -1.69 -22.54
C ALA A 32 -27.03 -0.54 -22.24
N ARG A 33 -28.35 -0.76 -22.37
CA ARG A 33 -29.38 0.26 -22.16
C ARG A 33 -29.68 0.44 -20.67
N LEU A 34 -28.73 1.05 -19.98
CA LEU A 34 -28.78 1.32 -18.54
C LEU A 34 -29.09 2.79 -18.25
N TYR A 35 -29.70 3.06 -17.10
CA TYR A 35 -29.80 4.41 -16.56
C TYR A 35 -29.63 4.41 -15.04
N ARG A 36 -29.18 5.54 -14.51
CA ARG A 36 -29.01 5.75 -13.07
C ARG A 36 -30.37 5.70 -12.36
N HIS A 37 -30.46 4.92 -11.29
CA HIS A 37 -31.70 4.67 -10.56
C HIS A 37 -31.54 4.97 -9.06
N GLY A 38 -31.17 6.20 -8.74
CA GLY A 38 -30.96 6.66 -7.37
C GLY A 38 -29.80 5.95 -6.67
N PHE A 39 -29.87 5.90 -5.35
CA PHE A 39 -28.87 5.28 -4.48
C PHE A 39 -29.49 4.22 -3.56
N THR A 40 -28.67 3.37 -2.97
CA THR A 40 -29.03 2.54 -1.81
C THR A 40 -29.08 3.41 -0.55
N ALA A 41 -29.63 2.88 0.55
CA ALA A 41 -29.55 3.52 1.87
C ALA A 41 -28.09 3.77 2.32
N THR A 42 -27.16 2.96 1.83
CA THR A 42 -25.71 3.10 2.07
C THR A 42 -25.03 4.07 1.11
N GLY A 43 -25.77 4.77 0.24
CA GLY A 43 -25.22 5.77 -0.69
C GLY A 43 -24.61 5.18 -1.97
N VAL A 44 -24.81 3.90 -2.27
CA VAL A 44 -24.26 3.28 -3.48
C VAL A 44 -25.19 3.53 -4.67
N ARG A 45 -24.63 3.95 -5.81
CA ARG A 45 -25.38 4.15 -7.04
C ARG A 45 -26.05 2.87 -7.51
N ARG A 46 -27.36 2.93 -7.77
CA ARG A 46 -28.12 1.87 -8.43
C ARG A 46 -28.30 2.17 -9.91
N TYR A 47 -28.44 1.12 -10.70
CA TYR A 47 -28.71 1.18 -12.13
C TYR A 47 -29.95 0.34 -12.43
N LYS A 48 -30.78 0.80 -13.36
CA LYS A 48 -31.92 0.06 -13.86
C LYS A 48 -31.76 -0.20 -15.35
N CYS A 49 -31.98 -1.44 -15.76
CA CYS A 49 -31.94 -1.82 -17.16
C CYS A 49 -33.26 -1.44 -17.83
N ARG A 50 -33.21 -0.83 -19.03
CA ARG A 50 -34.42 -0.53 -19.81
C ARG A 50 -35.02 -1.77 -20.47
N ASP A 51 -34.26 -2.84 -20.61
CA ASP A 51 -34.69 -4.03 -21.37
C ASP A 51 -35.32 -5.07 -20.47
N CYS A 52 -34.65 -5.47 -19.39
CA CYS A 52 -35.22 -6.41 -18.43
C CYS A 52 -35.93 -5.74 -17.24
N GLY A 53 -35.86 -4.40 -17.12
CA GLY A 53 -36.49 -3.66 -16.02
C GLY A 53 -35.86 -3.87 -14.63
N LEU A 54 -34.90 -4.79 -14.48
CA LEU A 54 -34.28 -5.10 -13.20
C LEU A 54 -33.33 -4.00 -12.75
N THR A 55 -33.30 -3.78 -11.43
CA THR A 55 -32.37 -2.87 -10.78
C THR A 55 -31.21 -3.65 -10.20
N PHE A 56 -29.99 -3.17 -10.42
CA PHE A 56 -28.78 -3.76 -9.90
C PHE A 56 -27.77 -2.70 -9.50
N ILE A 57 -26.79 -3.10 -8.71
CA ILE A 57 -25.57 -2.33 -8.45
C ILE A 57 -24.53 -2.87 -9.44
N GLY A 58 -23.69 -2.00 -9.99
CA GLY A 58 -22.76 -2.37 -11.07
C GLY A 58 -21.96 -3.64 -10.78
N ALA A 59 -21.62 -4.36 -11.85
CA ALA A 59 -21.09 -5.72 -11.81
C ALA A 59 -19.80 -5.85 -10.97
N ASP A 60 -18.99 -4.80 -10.90
CA ASP A 60 -17.74 -4.77 -10.14
C ASP A 60 -17.92 -4.39 -8.67
N ALA A 61 -18.91 -4.94 -7.95
CA ALA A 61 -19.09 -4.70 -6.52
C ALA A 61 -18.67 -5.90 -5.68
N LEU A 62 -18.00 -5.66 -4.55
CA LEU A 62 -17.63 -6.72 -3.61
C LEU A 62 -18.85 -7.52 -3.16
N PRO A 63 -18.77 -8.88 -3.16
CA PRO A 63 -19.81 -9.72 -2.60
C PRO A 63 -20.19 -9.25 -1.19
N ARG A 64 -21.49 -9.16 -0.91
CA ARG A 64 -22.10 -8.70 0.36
C ARG A 64 -21.91 -7.22 0.73
N MET A 65 -20.82 -6.57 0.33
CA MET A 65 -20.59 -5.15 0.64
C MET A 65 -21.38 -4.21 -0.28
N ARG A 66 -21.73 -4.67 -1.48
CA ARG A 66 -22.52 -3.90 -2.46
C ARG A 66 -21.86 -2.57 -2.86
N ILE A 67 -20.55 -2.44 -2.72
CA ILE A 67 -19.78 -1.21 -3.06
C ILE A 67 -18.84 -1.54 -4.21
N PRO A 68 -18.78 -0.69 -5.26
CA PRO A 68 -17.85 -0.87 -6.37
C PRO A 68 -16.40 -1.00 -5.91
N ILE A 69 -15.67 -2.01 -6.39
CA ILE A 69 -14.26 -2.29 -6.06
C ILE A 69 -13.35 -1.10 -6.35
N VAL A 70 -13.69 -0.28 -7.36
CA VAL A 70 -12.94 0.93 -7.72
C VAL A 70 -12.98 1.99 -6.61
N ILE A 71 -14.12 2.12 -5.92
CA ILE A 71 -14.27 3.06 -4.80
C ILE A 71 -13.45 2.57 -3.60
N VAL A 72 -13.50 1.27 -3.34
CA VAL A 72 -12.75 0.64 -2.25
C VAL A 72 -11.25 0.73 -2.51
N GLY A 73 -10.78 0.37 -3.71
CA GLY A 73 -9.38 0.48 -4.10
C GLY A 73 -8.87 1.91 -4.03
N ALA A 74 -9.66 2.90 -4.48
CA ALA A 74 -9.32 4.31 -4.33
C ALA A 74 -9.19 4.73 -2.85
N ALA A 75 -10.10 4.26 -1.99
CA ALA A 75 -10.06 4.54 -0.56
C ALA A 75 -8.78 3.99 0.10
N VAL A 76 -8.43 2.73 -0.19
CA VAL A 76 -7.21 2.09 0.36
C VAL A 76 -5.94 2.74 -0.21
N SER A 77 -5.94 3.10 -1.50
CA SER A 77 -4.83 3.85 -2.09
C SER A 77 -4.62 5.19 -1.38
N MET A 78 -5.67 6.00 -1.22
CA MET A 78 -5.57 7.28 -0.51
C MET A 78 -5.13 7.11 0.95
N PHE A 79 -5.55 6.03 1.61
CA PHE A 79 -5.10 5.71 2.97
C PHE A 79 -3.58 5.53 3.01
N TYR A 80 -3.00 4.70 2.14
CA TYR A 80 -1.57 4.46 2.12
C TYR A 80 -0.73 5.62 1.54
N GLU A 81 -1.34 6.51 0.75
CA GLU A 81 -0.75 7.78 0.34
C GLU A 81 -0.72 8.84 1.46
N GLY A 82 -1.20 8.52 2.66
CA GLY A 82 -1.07 9.40 3.83
C GLY A 82 -2.25 10.31 4.10
N LEU A 83 -3.40 10.13 3.44
CA LEU A 83 -4.59 10.92 3.71
C LEU A 83 -5.26 10.46 5.02
N SER A 84 -5.78 11.42 5.80
CA SER A 84 -6.62 11.09 6.95
C SER A 84 -7.96 10.49 6.52
N LEU A 85 -8.60 9.67 7.36
CA LEU A 85 -9.91 9.07 7.07
C LEU A 85 -10.96 10.13 6.67
N ASN A 86 -10.96 11.28 7.34
CA ASN A 86 -11.79 12.43 6.99
C ASN A 86 -11.50 13.01 5.60
N ALA A 87 -10.22 13.10 5.22
CA ALA A 87 -9.83 13.54 3.88
C ALA A 87 -10.28 12.53 2.81
N ILE A 88 -10.10 11.22 3.07
CA ILE A 88 -10.53 10.14 2.18
C ILE A 88 -12.04 10.22 1.96
N ARG A 89 -12.85 10.27 3.02
CA ARG A 89 -14.31 10.39 2.92
C ARG A 89 -14.75 11.60 2.12
N ARG A 90 -14.08 12.74 2.32
CA ARG A 90 -14.35 13.96 1.56
C ARG A 90 -14.06 13.76 0.07
N GLN A 91 -12.94 13.13 -0.28
CA GLN A 91 -12.61 12.86 -1.68
C GLN A 91 -13.59 11.86 -2.31
N LEU A 92 -13.92 10.77 -1.62
CA LEU A 92 -14.89 9.80 -2.10
C LEU A 92 -16.26 10.46 -2.35
N ASN A 93 -16.69 11.36 -1.47
CA ASN A 93 -17.93 12.09 -1.66
C ASN A 93 -17.88 13.03 -2.87
N ARG A 94 -16.75 13.71 -3.11
CA ARG A 94 -16.61 14.63 -4.26
C ARG A 94 -16.54 13.90 -5.59
N ILE A 95 -15.85 12.76 -5.65
CA ILE A 95 -15.57 12.04 -6.89
C ILE A 95 -16.69 11.06 -7.23
N TYR A 96 -17.21 10.35 -6.23
CA TYR A 96 -18.15 9.24 -6.41
C TYR A 96 -19.55 9.50 -5.83
N GLU A 97 -19.79 10.67 -5.24
CA GLU A 97 -21.04 10.99 -4.50
C GLU A 97 -21.34 9.93 -3.42
N PHE A 98 -20.28 9.36 -2.84
CA PHE A 98 -20.37 8.28 -1.86
C PHE A 98 -19.54 8.63 -0.63
N ARG A 99 -20.19 8.66 0.54
CA ARG A 99 -19.57 9.09 1.80
C ARG A 99 -19.65 7.97 2.86
N PRO A 100 -18.66 7.06 2.91
CA PRO A 100 -18.62 6.03 3.94
C PRO A 100 -18.33 6.65 5.33
N SER A 101 -18.45 5.87 6.40
CA SER A 101 -17.92 6.26 7.73
C SER A 101 -16.38 6.14 7.78
N ASP A 102 -15.74 6.73 8.79
CA ASP A 102 -14.30 6.55 9.01
C ASP A 102 -13.97 5.08 9.28
N SER A 103 -14.78 4.42 10.12
CA SER A 103 -14.64 3.00 10.43
C SER A 103 -14.71 2.13 9.17
N THR A 104 -15.63 2.44 8.25
CA THR A 104 -15.77 1.69 6.99
C THR A 104 -14.51 1.77 6.14
N VAL A 105 -13.91 2.97 6.00
CA VAL A 105 -12.65 3.14 5.25
C VAL A 105 -11.51 2.40 5.93
N TYR A 106 -11.43 2.49 7.26
CA TYR A 106 -10.42 1.82 8.05
C TYR A 106 -10.51 0.30 7.94
N ASP A 107 -11.72 -0.26 8.03
CA ASP A 107 -11.98 -1.68 7.86
C ASP A 107 -11.58 -2.19 6.48
N TRP A 108 -11.78 -1.37 5.43
CA TRP A 108 -11.27 -1.69 4.09
C TRP A 108 -9.75 -1.72 4.06
N ALA A 109 -9.10 -0.71 4.62
CA ALA A 109 -7.64 -0.69 4.67
C ALA A 109 -7.10 -1.94 5.37
N LEU A 110 -7.63 -2.31 6.54
CA LEU A 110 -7.20 -3.52 7.25
C LEU A 110 -7.50 -4.81 6.47
N ARG A 111 -8.69 -4.93 5.89
CA ARG A 111 -9.07 -6.12 5.11
C ARG A 111 -8.13 -6.33 3.93
N PHE A 112 -7.99 -5.34 3.06
CA PHE A 112 -7.21 -5.49 1.84
C PHE A 112 -5.72 -5.51 2.09
N THR A 113 -5.27 -5.06 3.26
CA THR A 113 -3.90 -5.31 3.72
C THR A 113 -3.63 -6.78 3.98
N ARG A 114 -4.57 -7.52 4.57
CA ARG A 114 -4.39 -8.98 4.72
C ARG A 114 -4.27 -9.64 3.36
N THR A 115 -5.16 -9.29 2.44
CA THR A 115 -5.11 -9.76 1.05
C THR A 115 -3.78 -9.40 0.39
N SER A 116 -3.28 -8.16 0.57
CA SER A 116 -2.04 -7.71 -0.06
C SER A 116 -0.82 -8.46 0.48
N LEU A 117 -0.76 -8.73 1.79
CA LEU A 117 0.29 -9.52 2.42
C LEU A 117 0.30 -10.96 1.90
N ASP A 118 -0.88 -11.56 1.71
CA ASP A 118 -0.97 -12.93 1.18
C ASP A 118 -0.49 -13.02 -0.27
N VAL A 119 -0.93 -12.09 -1.15
CA VAL A 119 -0.54 -12.13 -2.57
C VAL A 119 0.90 -11.67 -2.82
N THR A 120 1.60 -11.15 -1.82
CA THR A 120 3.00 -10.70 -1.90
C THR A 120 3.97 -11.54 -1.10
N ARG A 121 3.47 -12.57 -0.40
CA ARG A 121 4.26 -13.41 0.50
C ARG A 121 5.51 -14.00 -0.15
N ASP A 122 5.35 -14.45 -1.39
CA ASP A 122 6.38 -15.19 -2.13
C ASP A 122 7.20 -14.31 -3.09
N LEU A 123 7.11 -12.98 -2.96
CA LEU A 123 7.93 -12.07 -3.76
C LEU A 123 9.40 -12.18 -3.33
N ALA A 124 10.25 -12.55 -4.28
CA ALA A 124 11.70 -12.60 -4.13
C ALA A 124 12.36 -11.45 -4.90
N PRO A 125 12.81 -10.38 -4.23
CA PRO A 125 13.50 -9.26 -4.87
C PRO A 125 14.97 -9.61 -5.15
N GLN A 126 15.50 -9.08 -6.26
CA GLN A 126 16.92 -9.07 -6.56
C GLN A 126 17.50 -7.75 -6.03
N VAL A 127 18.37 -7.84 -5.02
CA VAL A 127 18.90 -6.67 -4.29
C VAL A 127 20.43 -6.67 -4.21
N GLY A 128 20.98 -5.48 -3.99
CA GLY A 128 22.41 -5.24 -3.86
C GLY A 128 22.98 -5.62 -2.48
N GLY A 129 24.27 -5.33 -2.31
CA GLY A 129 25.01 -5.54 -1.06
C GLY A 129 24.97 -4.36 -0.09
N ALA A 130 24.50 -3.17 -0.53
CA ALA A 130 24.43 -1.98 0.30
C ALA A 130 23.00 -1.71 0.77
N TRP A 131 22.76 -1.75 2.07
CA TRP A 131 21.43 -1.57 2.66
C TRP A 131 21.37 -0.34 3.56
N ILE A 132 20.16 0.18 3.78
CA ILE A 132 19.87 1.32 4.65
C ILE A 132 18.97 0.87 5.78
N ALA A 133 19.42 1.08 7.01
CA ALA A 133 18.61 0.83 8.20
C ALA A 133 18.11 2.15 8.81
N HIS A 134 16.81 2.24 9.06
CA HIS A 134 16.18 3.41 9.67
C HIS A 134 15.23 3.03 10.81
N GLU A 135 15.24 3.84 11.86
CA GLU A 135 14.41 3.64 13.05
C GLU A 135 13.48 4.84 13.19
N THR A 136 12.19 4.54 13.24
CA THR A 136 11.14 5.54 13.43
C THR A 136 10.46 5.33 14.75
N GLU A 137 10.62 6.28 15.68
CA GLU A 137 9.79 6.34 16.89
C GLU A 137 8.38 6.84 16.56
N MET A 138 7.35 6.22 17.14
CA MET A 138 5.95 6.58 17.01
C MET A 138 5.19 6.37 18.32
N GLN A 139 4.00 6.98 18.40
CA GLN A 139 3.04 6.78 19.48
C GLN A 139 1.86 5.97 18.96
N ILE A 140 1.57 4.83 19.60
CA ILE A 140 0.39 4.00 19.36
C ILE A 140 -0.39 3.90 20.68
N GLY A 141 -1.54 4.54 20.72
CA GLY A 141 -2.23 4.81 21.98
C GLY A 141 -1.34 5.62 22.92
N GLU A 142 -1.11 5.09 24.12
CA GLU A 142 -0.22 5.68 25.13
C GLU A 142 1.19 5.08 25.13
N ARG A 143 1.52 4.25 24.13
CA ARG A 143 2.79 3.52 24.07
C ARG A 143 3.70 4.10 23.02
N THR A 144 4.94 4.38 23.41
CA THR A 144 6.05 4.58 22.48
C THR A 144 6.41 3.24 21.83
N VAL A 145 6.51 3.24 20.52
CA VAL A 145 6.91 2.09 19.71
C VAL A 145 7.93 2.52 18.67
N TRP A 146 8.74 1.57 18.22
CA TRP A 146 9.76 1.78 17.19
C TRP A 146 9.41 0.95 15.97
N VAL A 147 9.40 1.58 14.80
CA VAL A 147 9.37 0.89 13.52
C VAL A 147 10.79 0.80 13.01
N TRP A 148 11.22 -0.41 12.72
CA TRP A 148 12.52 -0.70 12.16
C TRP A 148 12.37 -1.05 10.69
N ASP A 149 13.06 -0.29 9.84
CA ASP A 149 12.98 -0.41 8.39
C ASP A 149 14.36 -0.70 7.80
N VAL A 150 14.43 -1.66 6.88
CA VAL A 150 15.64 -2.03 6.13
C VAL A 150 15.33 -1.94 4.65
N PHE A 151 16.06 -1.09 3.93
CA PHE A 151 15.92 -0.91 2.49
C PHE A 151 17.17 -1.39 1.77
N ASP A 152 16.99 -1.94 0.58
CA ASP A 152 18.08 -2.01 -0.38
C ASP A 152 18.38 -0.60 -0.91
N GLU A 153 19.67 -0.23 -1.02
CA GLU A 153 20.03 1.11 -1.48
C GLU A 153 19.61 1.31 -2.94
N GLU A 154 20.06 0.46 -3.85
CA GLU A 154 19.92 0.70 -5.29
C GLU A 154 18.46 0.66 -5.76
N THR A 155 17.76 -0.41 -5.42
CA THR A 155 16.36 -0.64 -5.85
C THR A 155 15.34 0.07 -4.98
N ARG A 156 15.78 0.65 -3.85
CA ARG A 156 14.92 1.20 -2.80
C ARG A 156 13.94 0.19 -2.21
N TYR A 157 14.10 -1.12 -2.46
CA TYR A 157 13.16 -2.12 -1.99
C TYR A 157 13.17 -2.21 -0.46
N LEU A 158 12.01 -2.06 0.18
CA LEU A 158 11.86 -2.24 1.62
C LEU A 158 11.87 -3.74 1.93
N LEU A 159 13.03 -4.24 2.34
CA LEU A 159 13.28 -5.63 2.71
C LEU A 159 12.51 -6.02 3.96
N ALA A 160 12.57 -5.20 5.01
CA ALA A 160 11.87 -5.46 6.27
C ALA A 160 11.30 -4.17 6.86
N SER A 161 10.07 -4.23 7.38
CA SER A 161 9.44 -3.14 8.13
C SER A 161 8.64 -3.73 9.28
N LYS A 162 9.07 -3.49 10.51
CA LYS A 162 8.51 -4.17 11.69
C LYS A 162 8.39 -3.26 12.90
N LEU A 163 7.31 -3.47 13.66
CA LEU A 163 7.03 -2.76 14.90
C LEU A 163 7.66 -3.49 16.09
N SER A 164 8.27 -2.75 17.00
CA SER A 164 8.68 -3.23 18.31
C SER A 164 8.26 -2.26 19.42
N THR A 165 7.95 -2.82 20.59
CA THR A 165 7.78 -2.07 21.85
C THR A 165 9.07 -1.98 22.65
N MET A 166 10.15 -2.60 22.16
CA MET A 166 11.47 -2.60 22.78
C MET A 166 12.50 -2.04 21.80
N ARG A 167 13.59 -1.52 22.35
CA ARG A 167 14.70 -0.95 21.59
C ARG A 167 16.00 -1.67 21.95
N CYS A 168 16.00 -2.99 21.82
CA CYS A 168 17.10 -3.87 22.23
C CYS A 168 17.79 -4.55 21.04
N SER A 169 19.01 -5.05 21.28
CA SER A 169 19.84 -5.73 20.28
C SER A 169 19.19 -6.99 19.69
N GLY A 170 18.45 -7.75 20.50
CA GLY A 170 17.78 -8.98 20.04
C GLY A 170 16.65 -8.72 19.03
N ASP A 171 15.95 -7.59 19.14
CA ASP A 171 14.97 -7.19 18.11
C ASP A 171 15.67 -6.88 16.78
N ILE A 172 16.77 -6.14 16.85
CA ILE A 172 17.55 -5.74 15.68
C ILE A 172 18.11 -6.97 14.95
N GLN A 173 18.63 -7.95 15.69
CA GLN A 173 19.09 -9.22 15.13
C GLN A 173 17.96 -9.94 14.38
N ARG A 174 16.79 -10.09 15.01
CA ARG A 174 15.62 -10.72 14.37
C ARG A 174 15.22 -10.00 13.08
N TRP A 175 15.24 -8.67 13.06
CA TRP A 175 14.84 -7.88 11.89
C TRP A 175 15.88 -7.92 10.78
N MET A 176 17.17 -7.92 11.12
CA MET A 176 18.20 -8.14 10.12
C MET A 176 18.14 -9.53 9.52
N ASN A 177 17.92 -10.58 10.33
CA ASN A 177 17.75 -11.93 9.82
C ASN A 177 16.54 -12.04 8.88
N LEU A 178 15.44 -11.35 9.18
CA LEU A 178 14.28 -11.27 8.27
C LEU A 178 14.64 -10.57 6.95
N ALA A 179 15.42 -9.48 6.99
CA ALA A 179 15.88 -8.80 5.78
C ALA A 179 16.80 -9.70 4.93
N ILE A 180 17.73 -10.41 5.57
CA ILE A 180 18.63 -11.41 4.95
C ILE A 180 17.85 -12.55 4.31
N GLN A 181 16.88 -13.11 5.03
CA GLN A 181 16.01 -14.17 4.52
C GLN A 181 15.25 -13.72 3.26
N ARG A 182 14.70 -12.50 3.27
CA ARG A 182 13.93 -11.95 2.14
C ARG A 182 14.81 -11.56 0.95
N ALA A 183 16.02 -11.06 1.21
CA ALA A 183 17.00 -10.73 0.18
C ALA A 183 17.65 -11.98 -0.44
N GLY A 184 17.63 -13.12 0.27
CA GLY A 184 18.39 -14.31 -0.11
C GLY A 184 19.91 -14.12 -0.05
N ARG A 185 20.38 -13.06 0.62
CA ARG A 185 21.80 -12.71 0.76
C ARG A 185 22.05 -11.86 2.01
N THR A 186 23.29 -11.87 2.46
CA THR A 186 23.80 -10.97 3.50
C THR A 186 24.24 -9.64 2.86
N PRO A 187 24.03 -8.48 3.51
CA PRO A 187 24.60 -7.22 3.04
C PRO A 187 26.12 -7.22 3.19
N GLU A 188 26.80 -6.45 2.36
CA GLU A 188 28.21 -6.10 2.49
C GLU A 188 28.38 -4.85 3.38
N GLN A 189 27.40 -3.94 3.33
CA GLN A 189 27.39 -2.70 4.09
C GLN A 189 25.97 -2.32 4.53
N ILE A 190 25.86 -1.79 5.75
CA ILE A 190 24.63 -1.18 6.27
C ILE A 190 24.89 0.30 6.59
N MET A 191 24.11 1.18 5.99
CA MET A 191 24.12 2.61 6.26
C MET A 191 23.04 2.94 7.28
N ALA A 192 23.42 3.60 8.37
CA ALA A 192 22.52 3.91 9.47
C ALA A 192 22.88 5.24 10.16
N ASP A 193 21.86 5.92 10.68
CA ASP A 193 22.03 7.13 11.50
C ASP A 193 22.27 6.77 12.98
N ASN A 194 21.34 7.16 13.86
CA ASN A 194 21.38 7.03 15.32
C ASN A 194 21.50 5.59 15.83
N MET A 195 21.41 4.59 14.96
CA MET A 195 21.53 3.17 15.31
C MET A 195 22.85 2.55 14.87
N ALA A 196 23.72 3.26 14.13
CA ALA A 196 24.97 2.71 13.61
C ALA A 196 25.80 2.05 14.73
N ARG A 197 26.02 2.77 15.84
CA ARG A 197 26.72 2.24 17.02
C ARG A 197 26.08 1.00 17.63
N ARG A 198 24.76 0.85 17.52
CA ARG A 198 24.07 -0.32 18.06
C ARG A 198 24.24 -1.51 17.12
N LEU A 199 24.21 -1.30 15.81
CA LEU A 199 24.51 -2.33 14.82
C LEU A 199 25.95 -2.84 14.95
N ASP A 200 26.90 -1.92 15.15
CA ASP A 200 28.32 -2.24 15.38
C ASP A 200 28.55 -3.04 16.67
N ALA A 201 27.74 -2.79 17.70
CA ALA A 201 27.88 -3.43 19.00
C ALA A 201 27.17 -4.80 19.09
N ILE A 202 26.45 -5.22 18.05
CA ILE A 202 25.78 -6.52 18.02
C ILE A 202 26.80 -7.58 17.60
N GLU A 203 26.98 -8.59 18.45
CA GLU A 203 27.63 -9.84 18.03
C GLU A 203 26.64 -10.59 17.13
N TRP A 204 26.94 -10.61 15.84
CA TRP A 204 26.18 -11.35 14.85
C TRP A 204 26.60 -12.81 14.92
N ALA A 205 25.84 -13.61 15.67
CA ALA A 205 25.98 -15.06 15.66
C ALA A 205 25.03 -15.62 14.59
N GLY A 206 25.58 -16.40 13.67
CA GLY A 206 24.82 -17.25 12.77
C GLY A 206 23.95 -18.19 13.58
N ASP A 207 22.73 -18.44 13.11
CA ASP A 207 21.83 -19.39 13.76
C ASP A 207 22.45 -20.79 13.65
N SER A 208 23.01 -21.29 14.75
CA SER A 208 23.75 -22.56 14.79
C SER A 208 22.89 -23.79 14.47
N HIS A 209 21.56 -23.61 14.36
CA HIS A 209 20.60 -24.62 13.93
C HIS A 209 20.24 -24.56 12.44
N ALA A 210 20.61 -23.50 11.73
CA ALA A 210 20.42 -23.38 10.30
C ALA A 210 21.73 -23.73 9.58
N GLU A 211 21.90 -25.02 9.26
CA GLU A 211 22.96 -25.47 8.36
C GLU A 211 22.96 -24.55 7.12
N HIS A 212 24.05 -23.80 6.91
CA HIS A 212 24.31 -22.86 5.79
C HIS A 212 23.97 -21.36 5.98
N THR A 213 23.73 -20.85 7.18
CA THR A 213 23.69 -19.38 7.35
C THR A 213 25.11 -18.85 7.66
N PRO A 214 25.77 -18.09 6.77
CA PRO A 214 27.05 -17.47 7.08
C PRO A 214 26.88 -16.46 8.22
N ASP A 215 27.87 -16.35 9.11
CA ASP A 215 27.95 -15.22 10.04
C ASP A 215 27.84 -13.91 9.24
N PRO A 216 26.85 -13.04 9.54
CA PRO A 216 26.75 -11.75 8.89
C PRO A 216 27.97 -10.89 9.21
N SER A 217 28.96 -10.89 8.33
CA SER A 217 30.06 -9.92 8.39
C SER A 217 29.74 -8.78 7.41
N PHE A 218 29.30 -7.65 7.95
CA PHE A 218 29.06 -6.44 7.18
C PHE A 218 29.66 -5.24 7.90
N SER A 219 29.99 -4.20 7.13
CA SER A 219 30.45 -2.92 7.68
C SER A 219 29.26 -2.00 7.96
N VAL A 220 29.35 -1.16 8.99
CA VAL A 220 28.38 -0.10 9.23
C VAL A 220 28.98 1.25 8.82
N ALA A 221 28.24 2.01 8.03
CA ALA A 221 28.64 3.33 7.56
C ALA A 221 27.64 4.41 8.01
N GLN A 222 28.12 5.66 8.01
CA GLN A 222 27.27 6.83 8.23
C GLN A 222 26.30 7.01 7.05
N SER A 223 25.20 7.72 7.33
CA SER A 223 24.13 7.94 6.36
C SER A 223 24.54 8.76 5.14
N THR A 224 23.81 8.56 4.06
CA THR A 224 24.00 9.22 2.77
C THR A 224 22.74 10.02 2.38
N LEU A 225 22.76 10.67 1.20
CA LEU A 225 21.59 11.35 0.64
C LEU A 225 20.40 10.39 0.43
N ALA A 226 20.67 9.12 0.15
CA ALA A 226 19.64 8.09 0.05
C ALA A 226 18.87 7.90 1.37
N THR A 227 19.57 7.98 2.51
CA THR A 227 18.95 7.87 3.84
C THR A 227 17.97 9.02 4.10
N GLU A 228 18.29 10.24 3.67
CA GLU A 228 17.40 11.39 3.80
C GLU A 228 16.11 11.21 2.98
N SER A 229 16.24 10.77 1.72
CA SER A 229 15.10 10.50 0.83
C SER A 229 14.15 9.45 1.40
N ILE A 230 14.71 8.37 1.96
CA ILE A 230 13.94 7.34 2.66
C ILE A 230 13.21 7.92 3.87
N ARG A 231 13.88 8.75 4.68
CA ARG A 231 13.26 9.36 5.87
C ARG A 231 12.07 10.24 5.51
N GLN A 232 12.17 11.00 4.43
CA GLN A 232 11.06 11.79 3.91
C GLN A 232 9.90 10.88 3.47
N THR A 233 10.20 9.78 2.78
CA THR A 233 9.19 8.79 2.39
C THR A 233 8.47 8.21 3.61
N LEU A 234 9.19 7.87 4.68
CA LEU A 234 8.60 7.33 5.92
C LEU A 234 7.70 8.32 6.68
N THR A 235 7.79 9.62 6.36
CA THR A 235 6.95 10.64 7.00
C THR A 235 5.48 10.51 6.59
N SER A 236 5.17 10.02 5.38
CA SER A 236 3.78 9.77 4.96
C SER A 236 3.15 8.66 5.81
N ARG A 237 3.89 7.57 6.09
CA ARG A 237 3.45 6.48 6.97
C ARG A 237 3.09 6.97 8.36
N LYS A 238 3.90 7.85 8.96
CA LYS A 238 3.61 8.45 10.28
C LYS A 238 2.24 9.11 10.34
N ARG A 239 1.79 9.74 9.24
CA ARG A 239 0.48 10.38 9.18
C ARG A 239 -0.67 9.36 9.20
N VAL A 240 -0.52 8.26 8.47
CA VAL A 240 -1.50 7.16 8.44
C VAL A 240 -1.65 6.52 9.82
N MET A 241 -0.51 6.31 10.49
CA MET A 241 -0.47 5.61 11.76
C MET A 241 -0.82 6.49 12.96
N ARG A 242 -0.86 7.81 12.79
CA ARG A 242 -1.18 8.75 13.86
C ARG A 242 -2.60 8.53 14.37
N GLY A 243 -2.73 8.29 15.68
CA GLY A 243 -4.02 8.09 16.34
C GLY A 243 -4.50 6.63 16.34
N MET A 244 -3.70 5.69 15.83
CA MET A 244 -3.95 4.27 16.06
C MET A 244 -3.73 3.95 17.53
N ALA A 245 -4.67 3.23 18.14
CA ALA A 245 -4.57 2.79 19.54
C ALA A 245 -4.30 1.28 19.67
N ASN A 246 -4.47 0.52 18.58
CA ASN A 246 -4.38 -0.93 18.58
C ASN A 246 -3.07 -1.40 17.93
N MET A 247 -2.24 -2.11 18.68
CA MET A 247 -0.95 -2.64 18.23
C MET A 247 -1.07 -3.63 17.07
N ALA A 248 -2.04 -4.56 17.11
CA ALA A 248 -2.23 -5.54 16.06
C ALA A 248 -2.66 -4.89 14.74
N ALA A 249 -3.51 -3.87 14.80
CA ALA A 249 -3.89 -3.09 13.63
C ALA A 249 -2.72 -2.24 13.11
N ALA A 250 -1.90 -1.67 14.01
CA ALA A 250 -0.70 -0.93 13.64
C ALA A 250 0.31 -1.83 12.91
N GLU A 251 0.54 -3.06 13.40
CA GLU A 251 1.41 -4.04 12.74
C GLU A 251 0.89 -4.40 11.34
N LEU A 252 -0.42 -4.63 11.22
CA LEU A 252 -1.04 -4.89 9.93
C LEU A 252 -0.81 -3.71 8.97
N VAL A 253 -1.03 -2.47 9.44
CA VAL A 253 -0.84 -1.26 8.62
C VAL A 253 0.61 -1.07 8.20
N VAL A 254 1.60 -1.39 9.05
CA VAL A 254 3.02 -1.39 8.66
C VAL A 254 3.26 -2.35 7.51
N GLY A 255 2.72 -3.57 7.59
CA GLY A 255 2.80 -4.55 6.51
C GLY A 255 2.14 -4.06 5.22
N GLY A 256 0.94 -3.49 5.30
CA GLY A 256 0.25 -2.94 4.14
C GLY A 256 0.99 -1.75 3.52
N TRP A 257 1.65 -0.93 4.34
CA TRP A 257 2.49 0.15 3.86
C TRP A 257 3.73 -0.39 3.14
N GLN A 258 4.36 -1.46 3.64
CA GLN A 258 5.46 -2.14 2.94
C GLN A 258 5.02 -2.61 1.55
N VAL A 259 3.86 -3.27 1.44
CA VAL A 259 3.33 -3.71 0.14
C VAL A 259 3.02 -2.53 -0.77
N HIS A 260 2.36 -1.49 -0.25
CA HIS A 260 2.07 -0.30 -1.04
C HIS A 260 3.33 0.38 -1.56
N TYR A 261 4.32 0.59 -0.69
CA TYR A 261 5.58 1.21 -1.04
C TYR A 261 6.34 0.40 -2.10
N ASN A 262 6.53 -0.91 -1.88
CA ASN A 262 7.31 -1.74 -2.80
C ASN A 262 6.59 -1.96 -4.13
N CYS A 263 5.29 -2.25 -4.10
CA CYS A 263 4.60 -2.82 -5.26
C CYS A 263 3.71 -1.83 -6.02
N LEU A 264 3.24 -0.77 -5.37
CA LEU A 264 2.17 0.07 -5.90
C LEU A 264 2.57 1.54 -6.07
N ARG A 265 3.57 2.02 -5.34
CA ARG A 265 3.98 3.42 -5.34
C ARG A 265 5.16 3.64 -6.30
N PRO A 266 4.99 4.46 -7.36
CA PRO A 266 6.09 4.93 -8.19
C PRO A 266 7.14 5.67 -7.36
N HIS A 267 8.42 5.51 -7.70
CA HIS A 267 9.52 6.16 -7.01
C HIS A 267 10.27 7.11 -7.97
N GLU A 268 10.41 8.38 -7.59
CA GLU A 268 11.06 9.39 -8.44
C GLU A 268 12.54 9.06 -8.72
N ALA A 269 13.27 8.58 -7.70
CA ALA A 269 14.67 8.17 -7.87
C ALA A 269 14.85 6.89 -8.71
N LEU A 270 13.76 6.26 -9.16
CA LEU A 270 13.75 5.06 -10.01
C LEU A 270 13.01 5.35 -11.33
N ASP A 271 12.99 6.60 -11.77
CA ASP A 271 12.33 7.05 -13.01
C ASP A 271 10.84 6.65 -13.10
N GLY A 272 10.17 6.60 -11.96
CA GLY A 272 8.75 6.24 -11.86
C GLY A 272 8.49 4.72 -11.77
N ALA A 273 9.52 3.88 -11.78
CA ALA A 273 9.37 2.47 -11.43
C ALA A 273 9.03 2.30 -9.94
N THR A 274 8.37 1.20 -9.60
CA THR A 274 8.19 0.80 -8.20
C THR A 274 9.47 0.12 -7.70
N PRO A 275 9.75 0.15 -6.39
CA PRO A 275 10.90 -0.58 -5.84
C PRO A 275 10.89 -2.08 -6.20
N ALA A 276 9.72 -2.72 -6.22
CA ALA A 276 9.58 -4.11 -6.66
C ALA A 276 9.98 -4.31 -8.12
N ALA A 277 9.55 -3.41 -9.02
CA ALA A 277 9.93 -3.48 -10.43
C ALA A 277 11.45 -3.27 -10.62
N ALA A 278 12.05 -2.31 -9.90
CA ALA A 278 13.49 -2.09 -9.93
C ALA A 278 14.28 -3.29 -9.39
N ALA A 279 13.76 -3.98 -8.38
CA ALA A 279 14.32 -5.21 -7.84
C ALA A 279 13.96 -6.48 -8.64
N GLY A 280 13.38 -6.35 -9.85
CA GLY A 280 12.98 -7.50 -10.67
C GLY A 280 11.85 -8.37 -10.09
N ALA A 281 11.20 -7.94 -9.00
CA ALA A 281 10.08 -8.62 -8.38
C ALA A 281 8.79 -8.29 -9.15
N THR A 282 8.34 -9.23 -9.98
CA THR A 282 7.15 -9.04 -10.81
C THR A 282 5.88 -9.25 -10.01
N THR A 283 5.02 -8.24 -9.97
CA THR A 283 3.67 -8.35 -9.40
C THR A 283 2.63 -8.61 -10.49
N THR A 284 1.58 -9.33 -10.12
CA THR A 284 0.46 -9.64 -11.01
C THR A 284 -0.71 -8.65 -10.85
N PHE A 285 -0.46 -7.54 -10.15
CA PHE A 285 -1.40 -6.45 -9.84
C PHE A 285 -0.67 -5.10 -9.94
N LYS A 286 -1.39 -4.04 -10.29
CA LYS A 286 -0.81 -2.70 -10.50
C LYS A 286 -1.29 -1.66 -9.50
N ASN A 287 -2.41 -1.90 -8.83
CA ASN A 287 -3.02 -0.97 -7.90
C ASN A 287 -3.88 -1.71 -6.85
N TRP A 288 -4.38 -0.96 -5.87
CA TRP A 288 -5.26 -1.50 -4.83
C TRP A 288 -6.59 -2.05 -5.35
N THR A 289 -7.12 -1.54 -6.47
CA THR A 289 -8.35 -2.09 -7.08
C THR A 289 -8.13 -3.52 -7.57
N ASP A 290 -6.97 -3.84 -8.12
CA ASP A 290 -6.62 -5.21 -8.54
C ASP A 290 -6.55 -6.17 -7.34
N ILE A 291 -5.99 -5.71 -6.21
CA ILE A 291 -5.95 -6.48 -4.95
C ILE A 291 -7.36 -6.72 -4.43
N VAL A 292 -8.21 -5.69 -4.42
CA VAL A 292 -9.62 -5.78 -4.01
C VAL A 292 -10.38 -6.76 -4.91
N ARG A 293 -10.09 -6.78 -6.22
CA ARG A 293 -10.71 -7.70 -7.18
C ARG A 293 -10.38 -9.16 -6.84
N ARG A 294 -9.13 -9.47 -6.50
CA ARG A 294 -8.72 -10.84 -6.13
C ARG A 294 -9.44 -11.37 -4.89
N ASP A 295 -9.58 -10.54 -3.86
CA ASP A 295 -10.33 -10.90 -2.66
C ASP A 295 -11.79 -11.22 -2.99
N ALA A 296 -12.39 -10.50 -3.95
CA ALA A 296 -13.74 -10.79 -4.42
C ALA A 296 -13.85 -12.14 -5.13
N GLU A 297 -12.82 -12.51 -5.91
CA GLU A 297 -12.75 -13.74 -6.70
C GLU A 297 -12.43 -14.97 -5.84
N ALA A 298 -11.60 -14.83 -4.81
CA ALA A 298 -11.23 -15.91 -3.89
C ALA A 298 -12.39 -16.39 -3.00
N GLY A 299 -13.48 -15.61 -2.89
CA GLY A 299 -14.59 -15.89 -1.99
C GLY A 299 -14.26 -15.60 -0.52
N PRO A 300 -15.24 -15.70 0.40
CA PRO A 300 -15.01 -15.37 1.80
C PRO A 300 -14.02 -16.35 2.43
N THR A 301 -12.93 -15.82 3.01
CA THR A 301 -12.10 -16.57 3.96
C THR A 301 -12.99 -17.03 5.12
N PRO A 302 -12.99 -18.33 5.49
CA PRO A 302 -13.66 -18.78 6.69
C PRO A 302 -13.12 -18.00 7.91
N ILE A 303 -14.03 -17.51 8.75
CA ILE A 303 -13.72 -16.86 10.03
C ILE A 303 -13.21 -17.92 11.00
#